data_AF-A0A0W0G0B5-F1
#
_entry.id   AF-A0A0W0G0B5-F1
#
_cell.length_a   1.000
_cell.length_b   1.000
_cell.length_c   1.000
_cell.angle_alpha   90.00
_cell.angle_beta   90.00
_cell.angle_gamma   90.00
#
_symmetry.space_group_name_H-M   'P 1'
#
loop_
_entity.id
_entity.type
_entity.pdbx_description
1 polymer ?
#
loop_
_entity_poly.entity_id
_entity_poly.type
_entity_poly.pdbx_seq_one_letter_code
_entity_poly.pdbx_strand_id
1 'polypeptide(L)'
;MLANKLYAYLTVALFYAGGLSVLAADVDKLGIPKGCQSVSKQQVGDGKEITAEKFECAKSPLDESKFAVQKPLNVCGETYDIQCYDKQPSPYYQWEDCQDLFSNLEHGLTFTVKPADWFIFNYKSCIAYFVNKGTQTLEFCNDNMGDIIKAVVVDKKCQFGGAAVYKDGWGDVSWYVPVVGPGAVPN
;
A
#
# COMPACT_ATOMS: atom_id res chain seq x y z
N MET A 1 -44.08 41.69 20.41
CA MET A 1 -43.24 41.96 21.59
C MET A 1 -41.89 41.30 21.36
N LEU A 2 -40.86 42.16 21.40
CA LEU A 2 -39.47 41.93 21.82
C LEU A 2 -38.88 40.52 21.62
N ALA A 3 -37.93 40.34 20.72
CA ALA A 3 -36.54 40.82 20.80
C ALA A 3 -35.77 40.24 22.01
N ASN A 4 -34.81 39.38 21.71
CA ASN A 4 -33.44 39.36 22.23
C ASN A 4 -32.92 37.91 22.18
N LYS A 5 -31.69 37.62 21.76
CA LYS A 5 -30.60 38.39 21.19
C LYS A 5 -29.55 37.33 20.82
N LEU A 6 -28.81 37.62 19.76
CA LEU A 6 -27.35 37.45 19.63
C LEU A 6 -26.71 36.30 20.41
N TYR A 7 -26.03 35.42 19.68
CA TYR A 7 -24.59 35.14 19.72
C TYR A 7 -24.46 33.86 18.87
N ALA A 8 -23.58 33.69 17.92
CA ALA A 8 -22.50 34.49 17.37
C ALA A 8 -21.91 33.60 16.27
N TYR A 9 -21.28 34.23 15.27
CA TYR A 9 -19.96 33.84 14.78
C TYR A 9 -19.77 32.33 14.53
N LEU A 10 -19.52 31.85 13.33
CA LEU A 10 -18.48 32.33 12.43
C LEU A 10 -18.31 31.20 11.41
N THR A 11 -17.97 31.54 10.16
CA THR A 11 -17.04 30.80 9.30
C THR A 11 -17.30 29.30 9.08
N VAL A 12 -17.45 28.75 7.88
CA VAL A 12 -16.76 29.01 6.61
C VAL A 12 -17.16 27.78 5.77
N ALA A 13 -17.78 27.86 4.60
CA ALA A 13 -17.14 28.23 3.34
C ALA A 13 -15.76 27.57 3.11
N LEU A 14 -15.55 26.31 3.51
CA LEU A 14 -14.40 25.48 3.09
C LEU A 14 -14.88 24.04 2.85
N PHE A 15 -15.68 23.84 1.79
CA PHE A 15 -15.77 22.53 1.12
C PHE A 15 -14.88 22.48 -0.13
N TYR A 16 -13.93 23.42 -0.22
CA TYR A 16 -12.81 23.43 -1.14
C TYR A 16 -11.57 23.67 -0.30
N ALA A 17 -10.63 22.72 -0.29
CA ALA A 17 -9.43 22.63 0.55
C ALA A 17 -9.65 22.13 1.99
N GLY A 18 -9.16 20.92 2.28
CA GLY A 18 -8.91 20.47 3.65
C GLY A 18 -9.84 19.38 4.17
N GLY A 19 -9.80 18.21 3.54
CA GLY A 19 -10.38 16.97 4.08
C GLY A 19 -9.31 15.98 4.54
N LEU A 20 -8.30 16.46 5.28
CA LEU A 20 -7.46 15.62 6.16
C LEU A 20 -8.34 15.13 7.32
N SER A 21 -9.32 14.28 7.01
CA SER A 21 -10.04 13.50 7.99
C SER A 21 -9.27 12.21 8.16
N VAL A 22 -8.46 12.19 9.22
CA VAL A 22 -7.62 11.08 9.65
C VAL A 22 -8.42 9.77 9.59
N LEU A 23 -8.11 8.93 8.61
CA LEU A 23 -8.56 7.54 8.51
C LEU A 23 -7.85 6.71 9.57
N ALA A 24 -8.07 6.98 10.85
CA ALA A 24 -7.55 6.14 11.92
C ALA A 24 -8.33 4.81 12.04
N ALA A 25 -9.57 4.75 11.50
CA ALA A 25 -10.46 3.61 11.66
C ALA A 25 -10.32 2.51 10.59
N ASP A 26 -9.64 2.77 9.48
CA ASP A 26 -9.46 1.77 8.40
C ASP A 26 -8.08 1.10 8.42
N VAL A 27 -7.11 1.60 9.20
CA VAL A 27 -5.76 1.02 9.31
C VAL A 27 -5.80 -0.43 9.83
N ASP A 28 -6.62 -0.68 10.85
CA ASP A 28 -6.81 -2.04 11.42
C ASP A 28 -7.48 -2.99 10.41
N LYS A 29 -8.41 -2.47 9.60
CA LYS A 29 -9.09 -3.24 8.54
C LYS A 29 -8.19 -3.47 7.32
N LEU A 30 -7.17 -2.65 7.12
CA LEU A 30 -6.16 -2.87 6.08
C LEU A 30 -5.05 -3.80 6.56
N GLY A 31 -5.09 -4.34 7.77
CA GLY A 31 -4.05 -5.26 8.26
C GLY A 31 -2.67 -4.60 8.40
N ILE A 32 -2.63 -3.28 8.64
CA ILE A 32 -1.40 -2.51 8.79
C ILE A 32 -0.86 -2.68 10.23
N PRO A 33 0.46 -2.86 10.44
CA PRO A 33 1.00 -3.01 11.77
C PRO A 33 0.71 -1.83 12.70
N LYS A 34 0.52 -2.11 13.99
CA LYS A 34 0.35 -1.08 15.02
C LYS A 34 1.58 -0.17 15.08
N GLY A 35 1.34 1.14 15.13
CA GLY A 35 2.41 2.14 15.15
C GLY A 35 2.79 2.69 13.78
N CYS A 36 2.14 2.23 12.71
CA CYS A 36 2.23 2.83 11.38
C CYS A 36 1.22 3.96 11.21
N GLN A 37 1.65 5.05 10.58
CA GLN A 37 0.83 6.20 10.25
C GLN A 37 0.87 6.47 8.76
N SER A 38 -0.29 6.78 8.18
CA SER A 38 -0.36 7.24 6.80
C SER A 38 0.32 8.59 6.67
N VAL A 39 1.26 8.70 5.74
CA VAL A 39 2.01 9.95 5.48
C VAL A 39 1.74 10.52 4.09
N SER A 40 1.20 9.71 3.18
CA SER A 40 0.82 10.13 1.84
C SER A 40 -0.30 9.25 1.32
N LYS A 41 -1.30 9.87 0.69
CA LYS A 41 -2.45 9.17 0.10
C LYS A 41 -2.82 9.84 -1.22
N GLN A 42 -3.03 9.05 -2.25
CA GLN A 42 -3.45 9.53 -3.56
C GLN A 42 -4.41 8.53 -4.21
N GLN A 43 -5.27 9.04 -5.10
CA GLN A 43 -6.12 8.20 -5.93
C GLN A 43 -5.47 8.07 -7.31
N VAL A 44 -5.32 6.83 -7.78
CA VAL A 44 -4.67 6.47 -9.04
C VAL A 44 -5.57 5.55 -9.85
N GLY A 45 -5.16 5.26 -11.09
CA GLY A 45 -5.89 4.34 -11.95
C GLY A 45 -6.90 5.02 -12.86
N ASP A 46 -7.37 4.26 -13.84
CA ASP A 46 -8.39 4.68 -14.78
C ASP A 46 -9.70 4.98 -13.99
N GLY A 47 -10.01 6.26 -13.83
CA GLY A 47 -11.15 6.70 -13.01
C GLY A 47 -10.83 7.06 -11.55
N LYS A 48 -9.56 6.97 -11.11
CA LYS A 48 -9.11 7.36 -9.75
C LYS A 48 -9.81 6.58 -8.64
N GLU A 49 -10.06 5.30 -8.87
CA GLU A 49 -10.76 4.42 -7.92
C GLU A 49 -9.80 3.64 -7.01
N ILE A 50 -8.50 3.62 -7.33
CA ILE A 50 -7.48 2.89 -6.57
C ILE A 50 -6.84 3.85 -5.58
N THR A 51 -6.92 3.50 -4.30
CA THR A 51 -6.23 4.26 -3.25
C THR A 51 -4.81 3.74 -3.10
N ALA A 52 -3.82 4.58 -3.43
CA ALA A 52 -2.41 4.35 -3.17
C ALA A 52 -1.98 5.13 -1.93
N GLU A 53 -1.45 4.45 -0.92
CA GLU A 53 -1.18 5.04 0.38
C GLU A 53 0.16 4.57 0.96
N LYS A 54 0.98 5.52 1.39
CA LYS A 54 2.26 5.28 2.06
C LYS A 54 2.06 5.35 3.56
N PHE A 55 2.54 4.33 4.27
CA PHE A 55 2.58 4.27 5.72
C PHE A 55 4.03 4.24 6.21
N GLU A 56 4.33 5.12 7.17
CA GLU A 56 5.60 5.10 7.91
C GLU A 56 5.36 4.50 9.29
N CYS A 57 6.17 3.52 9.66
CA CYS A 57 6.02 2.76 10.89
C CYS A 57 7.02 3.21 11.94
N ALA A 58 6.53 3.70 13.08
CA ALA A 58 7.39 4.09 14.19
C ALA A 58 8.09 2.84 14.75
N LYS A 59 9.44 2.82 14.62
CA LYS A 59 10.41 1.76 14.94
C LYS A 59 10.68 0.78 13.81
N SER A 60 11.62 1.16 12.94
CA SER A 60 12.64 0.18 12.57
C SER A 60 13.70 0.17 13.70
N PRO A 61 14.11 -0.98 14.27
CA PRO A 61 15.27 -1.06 15.17
C PRO A 61 16.60 -0.78 14.44
N LEU A 62 16.53 -0.48 13.14
CA LEU A 62 17.66 -0.17 12.31
C LEU A 62 18.11 1.27 12.57
N ASP A 63 19.38 1.42 12.91
CA ASP A 63 20.04 2.70 13.10
C ASP A 63 20.03 3.48 11.78
N GLU A 64 19.19 4.53 11.71
CA GLU A 64 19.03 5.32 10.49
C GLU A 64 20.34 5.97 10.02
N SER A 65 21.31 6.15 10.93
CA SER A 65 22.63 6.65 10.58
C SER A 65 23.51 5.64 9.82
N LYS A 66 23.13 4.36 9.81
CA LYS A 66 23.76 3.30 9.01
C LYS A 66 23.16 3.17 7.62
N PHE A 67 21.97 3.76 7.40
CA PHE A 67 21.47 3.93 6.05
C PHE A 67 22.27 5.06 5.42
N ALA A 68 23.27 4.70 4.61
CA ALA A 68 23.90 5.67 3.75
C ALA A 68 22.79 6.39 2.97
N VAL A 69 22.95 7.70 2.74
CA VAL A 69 22.13 8.48 1.80
C VAL A 69 22.43 7.94 0.39
N GLN A 70 21.99 6.73 0.12
CA GLN A 70 22.09 6.04 -1.14
C GLN A 70 20.83 6.37 -1.91
N LYS A 71 21.00 6.61 -3.21
CA LYS A 71 19.86 6.68 -4.11
C LYS A 71 19.01 5.42 -3.91
N PRO A 72 17.66 5.53 -3.95
CA PRO A 72 16.80 4.36 -3.90
C PRO A 72 17.29 3.28 -4.86
N LEU A 73 17.38 2.05 -4.38
CA LEU A 73 17.75 0.93 -5.21
C LEU A 73 16.55 0.58 -6.09
N ASN A 74 16.73 0.71 -7.40
CA ASN A 74 15.72 0.33 -8.37
C ASN A 74 15.59 -1.19 -8.41
N VAL A 75 14.40 -1.71 -8.11
CA VAL A 75 14.10 -3.16 -8.12
C VAL A 75 13.17 -3.55 -9.28
N CYS A 76 13.17 -2.75 -10.35
CA CYS A 76 12.28 -2.94 -11.48
C CYS A 76 12.81 -4.03 -12.41
N GLY A 77 12.00 -5.05 -12.69
CA GLY A 77 12.40 -6.21 -13.50
C GLY A 77 13.24 -7.25 -12.75
N GLU A 78 13.40 -7.09 -11.43
CA GLU A 78 14.02 -8.09 -10.56
C GLU A 78 13.24 -9.40 -10.55
N THR A 79 13.93 -10.51 -10.31
CA THR A 79 13.28 -11.83 -10.29
C THR A 79 12.63 -12.12 -8.93
N TYR A 80 11.47 -12.75 -8.98
CA TYR A 80 10.70 -13.12 -7.80
C TYR A 80 10.01 -14.46 -8.00
N ASP A 81 9.76 -15.16 -6.90
CA ASP A 81 8.93 -16.35 -6.89
C ASP A 81 7.51 -16.00 -6.42
N ILE A 82 6.51 -16.62 -7.03
CA ILE A 82 5.11 -16.49 -6.59
C ILE A 82 4.75 -17.62 -5.65
N GLN A 83 4.21 -17.25 -4.49
CA GLN A 83 3.70 -18.18 -3.49
C GLN A 83 2.20 -17.92 -3.30
N CYS A 84 1.35 -18.84 -3.77
CA CYS A 84 -0.09 -18.76 -3.51
C CYS A 84 -0.39 -19.20 -2.07
N TYR A 85 -1.41 -18.61 -1.46
CA TYR A 85 -1.89 -19.08 -0.15
C TYR A 85 -2.79 -20.30 -0.30
N ASP A 86 -2.56 -21.31 0.53
CA ASP A 86 -3.38 -22.54 0.54
C ASP A 86 -4.78 -22.33 1.14
N LYS A 87 -4.96 -21.23 1.88
CA LYS A 87 -6.21 -20.84 2.52
C LYS A 87 -6.40 -19.35 2.47
N GLN A 88 -7.64 -18.92 2.40
CA GLN A 88 -8.02 -17.52 2.38
C GLN A 88 -7.58 -16.80 3.66
N PRO A 89 -6.64 -15.83 3.59
CA PRO A 89 -6.11 -15.13 4.76
C PRO A 89 -7.07 -14.06 5.28
N SER A 90 -8.01 -13.61 4.45
CA SER A 90 -9.09 -12.69 4.83
C SER A 90 -10.42 -13.13 4.20
N PRO A 91 -11.51 -13.25 4.96
CA PRO A 91 -12.82 -13.67 4.45
C PRO A 91 -13.41 -12.69 3.41
N TYR A 92 -12.85 -11.49 3.30
CA TYR A 92 -13.33 -10.45 2.41
C TYR A 92 -12.66 -10.49 1.03
N TYR A 93 -11.54 -11.20 0.88
CA TYR A 93 -10.84 -11.30 -0.41
C TYR A 93 -11.75 -11.85 -1.51
N GLN A 94 -11.90 -11.11 -2.60
CA GLN A 94 -12.50 -11.57 -3.85
C GLN A 94 -11.44 -11.54 -4.96
N TRP A 95 -11.30 -12.66 -5.66
CA TRP A 95 -10.31 -12.84 -6.70
C TRP A 95 -10.53 -11.88 -7.89
N GLU A 96 -11.78 -11.64 -8.25
CA GLU A 96 -12.22 -10.77 -9.33
C GLU A 96 -11.84 -9.31 -9.07
N ASP A 97 -12.02 -8.83 -7.82
CA ASP A 97 -11.63 -7.47 -7.44
C ASP A 97 -10.13 -7.22 -7.61
N CYS A 98 -9.29 -8.26 -7.46
CA CYS A 98 -7.86 -8.13 -7.70
C CYS A 98 -7.49 -8.16 -9.19
N GLN A 99 -8.25 -8.87 -10.02
CA GLN A 99 -8.08 -8.78 -11.48
C GLN A 99 -8.46 -7.39 -11.98
N ASP A 100 -9.53 -6.82 -11.42
CA ASP A 100 -9.94 -5.44 -11.69
C ASP A 100 -8.89 -4.43 -11.21
N LEU A 101 -8.29 -4.64 -10.03
CA LEU A 101 -7.19 -3.80 -9.54
C LEU A 101 -6.06 -3.73 -10.59
N PHE A 102 -5.60 -4.88 -11.09
CA PHE A 102 -4.59 -4.92 -12.15
C PHE A 102 -5.07 -4.16 -13.40
N SER A 103 -6.29 -4.41 -13.85
CA SER A 103 -6.82 -3.85 -15.09
C SER A 103 -6.99 -2.33 -15.05
N ASN A 104 -7.17 -1.75 -13.86
CA ASN A 104 -7.40 -0.31 -13.68
C ASN A 104 -6.15 0.46 -13.21
N LEU A 105 -5.00 -0.18 -12.98
CA LEU A 105 -3.78 0.52 -12.57
C LEU A 105 -3.21 1.35 -13.73
N GLU A 106 -3.13 2.67 -13.51
CA GLU A 106 -2.62 3.64 -14.50
C GLU A 106 -1.12 3.45 -14.72
N HIS A 107 -0.66 3.61 -15.98
CA HIS A 107 0.76 3.55 -16.32
C HIS A 107 1.54 4.79 -15.80
N GLY A 108 2.68 4.59 -15.13
CA GLY A 108 3.66 5.65 -14.85
C GLY A 108 3.86 6.08 -13.39
N LEU A 109 3.28 5.40 -12.40
CA LEU A 109 3.58 5.67 -10.99
C LEU A 109 4.91 5.04 -10.55
N THR A 110 5.86 5.85 -10.13
CA THR A 110 7.07 5.38 -9.42
C THR A 110 6.97 5.78 -7.96
N PHE A 111 7.30 4.87 -7.05
CA PHE A 111 7.29 5.15 -5.62
C PHE A 111 8.44 4.43 -4.90
N THR A 112 8.79 4.96 -3.73
CA THR A 112 9.85 4.40 -2.90
C THR A 112 9.30 3.83 -1.60
N VAL A 113 9.83 2.70 -1.18
CA VAL A 113 9.52 2.05 0.11
C VAL A 113 10.79 1.99 0.94
N LYS A 114 10.85 2.77 2.04
CA LYS A 114 11.97 2.72 2.98
C LYS A 114 11.94 1.40 3.77
N PRO A 115 13.04 0.99 4.41
CA PRO A 115 13.03 -0.14 5.34
C PRO A 115 11.92 -0.01 6.38
N ALA A 116 11.14 -1.08 6.57
CA ALA A 116 9.99 -1.14 7.48
C ALA A 116 8.78 -0.23 7.15
N ASP A 117 8.85 0.60 6.10
CA ASP A 117 7.69 1.30 5.55
C ASP A 117 6.82 0.34 4.72
N TRP A 118 5.57 0.77 4.53
CA TRP A 118 4.60 0.04 3.73
C TRP A 118 4.05 0.99 2.67
N PHE A 119 3.89 0.48 1.46
CA PHE A 119 3.14 1.16 0.42
C PHE A 119 1.99 0.26 -0.03
N ILE A 120 0.77 0.77 -0.03
CA ILE A 120 -0.42 -0.06 -0.15
C ILE A 120 -1.27 0.46 -1.31
N PHE A 121 -1.71 -0.45 -2.15
CA PHE A 121 -2.78 -0.21 -3.11
C PHE A 121 -4.03 -0.92 -2.65
N ASN A 122 -5.12 -0.19 -2.53
CA ASN A 122 -6.41 -0.71 -2.13
C ASN A 122 -7.46 -0.42 -3.21
N TYR A 123 -8.17 -1.46 -3.63
CA TYR A 123 -9.28 -1.39 -4.56
C TYR A 123 -10.33 -2.42 -4.20
N LYS A 124 -11.55 -1.95 -3.86
CA LYS A 124 -12.66 -2.80 -3.38
C LYS A 124 -12.21 -3.73 -2.25
N SER A 125 -12.21 -5.05 -2.47
CA SER A 125 -11.72 -6.05 -1.52
C SER A 125 -10.27 -6.50 -1.74
N CYS A 126 -9.58 -5.95 -2.73
CA CYS A 126 -8.20 -6.29 -3.04
C CYS A 126 -7.21 -5.29 -2.47
N ILE A 127 -6.17 -5.79 -1.82
CA ILE A 127 -5.07 -5.00 -1.29
C ILE A 127 -3.74 -5.62 -1.72
N ALA A 128 -2.90 -4.82 -2.37
CA ALA A 128 -1.50 -5.16 -2.63
C ALA A 128 -0.61 -4.36 -1.67
N TYR A 129 0.21 -5.05 -0.89
CA TYR A 129 1.17 -4.41 0.02
C TYR A 129 2.56 -4.51 -0.59
N PHE A 130 3.29 -3.40 -0.65
CA PHE A 130 4.70 -3.37 -1.02
C PHE A 130 5.48 -3.15 0.26
N VAL A 131 6.17 -4.22 0.69
CA VAL A 131 6.86 -4.23 1.98
C VAL A 131 8.35 -4.44 1.77
N ASN A 132 9.13 -3.56 2.39
CA ASN A 132 10.58 -3.61 2.38
C ASN A 132 11.09 -4.15 3.72
N LYS A 133 11.67 -5.35 3.69
CA LYS A 133 12.30 -6.02 4.84
C LYS A 133 13.83 -5.90 4.80
N GLY A 134 14.39 -5.28 3.76
CA GLY A 134 15.81 -5.00 3.60
C GLY A 134 16.27 -3.77 4.38
N THR A 135 17.50 -3.35 4.11
CA THR A 135 18.14 -2.20 4.76
C THR A 135 18.25 -0.98 3.83
N GLN A 136 17.96 -1.13 2.54
CA GLN A 136 18.01 -0.03 1.57
C GLN A 136 16.62 0.47 1.22
N THR A 137 16.47 1.76 0.90
CA THR A 137 15.23 2.26 0.30
C THR A 137 15.09 1.69 -1.11
N LEU A 138 13.94 1.09 -1.41
CA LEU A 138 13.67 0.47 -2.71
C LEU A 138 12.78 1.38 -3.54
N GLU A 139 13.05 1.44 -4.84
CA GLU A 139 12.20 2.10 -5.83
C GLU A 139 11.48 1.04 -6.67
N PHE A 140 10.15 1.08 -6.62
CA PHE A 140 9.28 0.24 -7.45
C PHE A 140 8.74 1.06 -8.62
N CYS A 141 8.81 0.48 -9.81
CA CYS A 141 8.27 1.06 -11.04
C CYS A 141 6.90 0.47 -11.36
N ASN A 142 6.11 1.25 -12.07
CA ASN A 142 4.73 0.92 -12.39
C ASN A 142 4.55 -0.38 -13.18
N ASP A 143 5.38 -0.60 -14.20
CA ASP A 143 5.28 -1.81 -15.04
C ASP A 143 5.58 -3.06 -14.20
N ASN A 144 6.56 -2.96 -13.29
CA ASN A 144 6.91 -4.06 -12.40
C ASN A 144 5.82 -4.34 -11.35
N MET A 145 5.15 -3.31 -10.83
CA MET A 145 4.01 -3.49 -9.92
C MET A 145 2.84 -4.18 -10.61
N GLY A 146 2.46 -3.69 -11.79
CA GLY A 146 1.39 -4.28 -12.58
C GLY A 146 1.70 -5.74 -12.90
N ASP A 147 2.94 -6.02 -13.29
CA ASP A 147 3.42 -7.38 -13.56
C ASP A 147 3.47 -8.27 -12.31
N ILE A 148 3.83 -7.73 -11.14
CA ILE A 148 3.80 -8.47 -9.87
C ILE A 148 2.36 -8.86 -9.52
N ILE A 149 1.43 -7.89 -9.54
CA ILE A 149 0.03 -8.15 -9.21
C ILE A 149 -0.58 -9.11 -10.23
N LYS A 150 -0.31 -8.91 -11.53
CA LYS A 150 -0.73 -9.82 -12.61
C LYS A 150 -0.16 -11.22 -12.44
N ALA A 151 1.11 -11.36 -12.06
CA ALA A 151 1.73 -12.66 -11.88
C ALA A 151 1.04 -13.45 -10.75
N VAL A 152 0.68 -12.80 -9.65
CA VAL A 152 -0.08 -13.40 -8.55
C VAL A 152 -1.54 -13.69 -8.97
N VAL A 153 -2.20 -12.71 -9.58
CA VAL A 153 -3.66 -12.63 -9.72
C VAL A 153 -4.20 -13.04 -11.10
N VAL A 154 -3.37 -13.20 -12.11
CA VAL A 154 -3.83 -13.61 -13.45
C VAL A 154 -3.11 -14.88 -13.86
N ASP A 155 -1.78 -14.86 -13.79
CA ASP A 155 -0.96 -15.93 -14.35
C ASP A 155 -0.96 -17.18 -13.47
N LYS A 156 -0.80 -17.01 -12.15
CA LYS A 156 -0.75 -18.14 -11.20
C LYS A 156 -2.10 -18.56 -10.65
N LYS A 157 -3.15 -17.78 -10.89
CA LYS A 157 -4.50 -18.09 -10.43
C LYS A 157 -4.59 -18.36 -8.92
N CYS A 158 -3.87 -17.58 -8.10
CA CYS A 158 -3.88 -17.74 -6.65
C CYS A 158 -5.26 -17.38 -6.05
N GLN A 159 -6.23 -18.31 -6.09
CA GLN A 159 -7.64 -18.09 -5.75
C GLN A 159 -7.90 -17.47 -4.37
N PHE A 160 -6.96 -17.61 -3.44
CA PHE A 160 -7.04 -17.09 -2.07
C PHE A 160 -6.08 -15.93 -1.80
N GLY A 161 -5.48 -15.37 -2.86
CA GLY A 161 -4.37 -14.45 -2.79
C GLY A 161 -3.02 -15.18 -2.77
N GLY A 162 -1.96 -14.38 -2.84
CA GLY A 162 -0.59 -14.89 -2.81
C GLY A 162 0.40 -13.76 -2.58
N ALA A 163 1.69 -14.07 -2.66
CA ALA A 163 2.75 -13.08 -2.58
C ALA A 163 3.79 -13.30 -3.67
N ALA A 164 4.30 -12.21 -4.22
CA ALA A 164 5.59 -12.21 -4.90
C ALA A 164 6.68 -12.02 -3.85
N VAL A 165 7.68 -12.90 -3.86
CA VAL A 165 8.79 -12.89 -2.91
C VAL A 165 10.08 -12.73 -3.71
N TYR A 166 10.87 -11.72 -3.38
CA TYR A 166 12.15 -11.49 -4.03
C TYR A 166 13.06 -12.73 -3.94
N LYS A 167 13.64 -13.14 -5.07
CA LYS A 167 14.36 -14.42 -5.20
C LYS A 167 15.83 -14.32 -4.81
N ASP A 168 16.45 -13.20 -5.11
CA ASP A 168 17.90 -13.03 -5.04
C ASP A 168 18.32 -12.38 -3.73
N GLY A 169 17.83 -12.93 -2.59
CA GLY A 169 18.01 -12.41 -1.22
C GLY A 169 19.47 -12.31 -0.74
N TRP A 170 20.26 -11.43 -1.35
CA TRP A 170 21.58 -11.04 -0.92
C TRP A 170 21.44 -9.92 0.11
N GLY A 171 21.67 -10.27 1.39
CA GLY A 171 21.99 -9.41 2.54
C GLY A 171 21.08 -8.21 2.81
N ASP A 172 21.16 -7.21 1.94
CA ASP A 172 20.61 -5.86 2.14
C ASP A 172 19.30 -5.61 1.39
N VAL A 173 18.96 -6.46 0.41
CA VAL A 173 17.73 -6.36 -0.40
C VAL A 173 16.80 -7.51 -0.07
N SER A 174 15.64 -7.16 0.49
CA SER A 174 14.57 -8.12 0.76
C SER A 174 13.23 -7.40 0.69
N TRP A 175 12.36 -7.86 -0.19
CA TRP A 175 11.01 -7.36 -0.33
C TRP A 175 10.03 -8.48 -0.65
N TYR A 176 8.78 -8.27 -0.31
CA TYR A 176 7.68 -9.15 -0.66
C TYR A 176 6.43 -8.32 -0.92
N VAL A 177 5.61 -8.78 -1.85
CA VAL A 177 4.39 -8.12 -2.29
C VAL A 177 3.20 -9.08 -2.17
N PRO A 178 2.55 -9.14 -0.99
CA PRO A 178 1.33 -9.89 -0.80
C PRO A 178 0.15 -9.17 -1.45
N VAL A 179 -0.70 -9.93 -2.14
CA VAL A 179 -1.97 -9.51 -2.72
C VAL A 179 -3.08 -10.32 -2.05
N VAL A 180 -3.83 -9.66 -1.16
CA VAL A 180 -4.80 -10.28 -0.25
C VAL A 180 -6.00 -9.35 -0.03
N GLY A 181 -6.94 -9.75 0.83
CA GLY A 181 -8.08 -8.93 1.20
C GLY A 181 -7.91 -8.20 2.53
N PRO A 182 -8.79 -7.22 2.84
CA PRO A 182 -8.73 -6.44 4.07
C PRO A 182 -8.76 -7.32 5.33
N GLY A 183 -7.92 -6.99 6.30
CA GLY A 183 -7.83 -7.65 7.61
C GLY A 183 -6.83 -8.79 7.64
N ALA A 184 -6.24 -9.17 6.50
CA ALA A 184 -5.04 -9.99 6.47
C ALA A 184 -3.82 -9.12 6.79
N VAL A 185 -3.14 -9.40 7.89
CA VAL A 185 -1.81 -8.82 8.16
C VAL A 185 -0.78 -9.72 7.48
N PRO A 186 -0.03 -9.23 6.49
CA PRO A 186 1.06 -10.01 5.91
C PRO A 186 2.20 -10.14 6.91
N ASN A 187 2.47 -11.35 7.41
CA ASN A 187 3.59 -11.62 8.33
C ASN A 187 4.94 -11.60 7.59
#